data_AF-A0A085M2U3-F1
#
_entry.id   AF-A0A085M2U3-F1
#
_cell.length_a   1.000
_cell.length_b   1.000
_cell.length_c   1.000
_cell.angle_alpha   90.00
_cell.angle_beta   90.00
_cell.angle_gamma   90.00
#
_symmetry.space_group_name_H-M   'P 1'
#
loop_
_entity.id
_entity.type
_entity.pdbx_description
1 polymer ?
#
loop_
_entity_poly.entity_id
_entity_poly.type
_entity_poly.pdbx_seq_one_letter_code
_entity_poly.pdbx_strand_id
1 'polypeptide(L)'
;MEVRVKVLDGRLSDLVNEILASDNLSAQDKLDLREAKQNSLCTVRTLRLLKDYYGDRICLYQWLCNGELILPSPPKPERNPELLARLEKLRNEQANKEYMQMTRNVDAGYLSSNGTFTLGSFGREYAAMNRQLVMVFNTVVTVVCTFFVVYFGLDYAVDSAKNNAFRLLFSTIAATAVLMCDLYFIAKTIQS
;
A
#
# COMPACT_ATOMS: atom_id res chain seq x y z
N MET A 1 27.27 -7.56 26.40
CA MET A 1 26.45 -8.49 25.60
C MET A 1 27.43 -9.51 25.03
N GLU A 2 27.52 -10.69 25.64
CA GLU A 2 28.56 -11.67 25.30
C GLU A 2 28.03 -12.69 24.30
N VAL A 3 28.84 -12.95 23.26
CA VAL A 3 28.55 -13.96 22.24
C VAL A 3 28.85 -15.34 22.82
N ARG A 4 27.86 -16.24 22.78
CA ARG A 4 27.98 -17.63 23.23
C ARG A 4 27.99 -18.57 22.04
N VAL A 5 28.95 -19.48 22.01
CA VAL A 5 29.14 -20.49 20.97
C VAL A 5 28.84 -21.85 21.58
N LYS A 6 27.91 -22.60 20.98
CA LYS A 6 27.67 -23.99 21.38
C LYS A 6 28.66 -24.90 20.65
N VAL A 7 29.51 -25.61 21.38
CA VAL A 7 30.52 -26.51 20.81
C VAL A 7 30.03 -27.95 20.90
N LEU A 8 29.93 -28.63 19.76
CA LEU A 8 29.42 -30.01 19.62
C LEU A 8 30.56 -31.04 19.51
N ASP A 9 31.61 -30.89 20.33
CA ASP A 9 32.74 -31.82 20.36
C ASP A 9 32.83 -32.52 21.72
N GLY A 10 32.83 -33.86 21.73
CA GLY A 10 32.93 -34.68 22.94
C GLY A 10 34.27 -34.56 23.66
N ARG A 11 35.30 -34.02 23.00
CA ARG A 11 36.63 -33.78 23.60
C ARG A 11 36.65 -32.57 24.53
N LEU A 12 35.63 -31.72 24.47
CA LEU A 12 35.57 -30.48 25.25
C LEU A 12 35.50 -30.75 26.75
N SER A 13 34.73 -31.76 27.18
CA SER A 13 34.62 -32.10 28.59
C SER A 13 35.95 -32.54 29.20
N ASP A 14 36.77 -33.25 28.43
CA ASP A 14 38.05 -33.80 28.89
C ASP A 14 39.09 -32.70 29.01
N LEU A 15 39.17 -31.83 27.99
CA LEU A 15 40.08 -30.67 27.97
C LEU A 15 39.76 -29.66 29.08
N VAL A 16 38.47 -29.48 29.39
CA VAL A 16 38.03 -28.60 30.49
C VAL A 16 38.38 -29.21 31.85
N ASN A 17 38.27 -30.53 32.03
CA ASN A 17 38.66 -31.18 33.29
C ASN A 17 40.17 -31.09 33.55
N GLU A 18 40.99 -31.22 32.49
CA GLU A 18 42.45 -31.11 32.57
C GLU A 18 42.91 -29.66 32.87
N ILE A 19 42.23 -28.63 32.32
CA ILE A 19 42.49 -27.23 32.70
C ILE A 19 42.05 -26.94 34.14
N LEU A 20 40.88 -27.44 34.57
CA LEU A 20 40.36 -27.24 35.93
C LEU A 20 41.23 -27.91 37.00
N ALA A 21 42.01 -28.93 36.64
CA ALA A 21 43.01 -29.55 37.50
C ALA A 21 44.32 -28.73 37.62
N SER A 22 44.55 -27.75 36.73
CA SER A 22 45.70 -26.85 36.78
C SER A 22 45.36 -25.59 37.60
N ASP A 23 46.23 -25.20 38.53
CA ASP A 23 45.89 -24.25 39.61
C ASP A 23 46.02 -22.75 39.23
N ASN A 24 46.24 -22.44 37.95
CA ASN A 24 46.62 -21.09 37.49
C ASN A 24 45.46 -20.22 36.99
N LEU A 25 44.20 -20.51 37.35
CA LEU A 25 43.04 -19.78 36.83
C LEU A 25 42.32 -18.90 37.86
N SER A 26 41.85 -17.75 37.39
CA SER A 26 41.00 -16.82 38.14
C SER A 26 39.66 -17.47 38.52
N ALA A 27 39.08 -17.07 39.65
CA ALA A 27 37.81 -17.63 40.15
C ALA A 27 36.64 -17.48 39.15
N GLN A 28 36.67 -16.42 38.33
CA GLN A 28 35.69 -16.15 37.28
C GLN A 28 35.80 -17.16 36.12
N ASP A 29 37.03 -17.46 35.70
CA ASP A 29 37.30 -18.37 34.59
C ASP A 29 36.94 -19.82 34.95
N LYS A 30 37.13 -20.20 36.24
CA LYS A 30 36.70 -21.51 36.76
C LYS A 30 35.17 -21.68 36.74
N LEU A 31 34.41 -20.59 36.91
CA LEU A 31 32.95 -20.59 36.83
C LEU A 31 32.48 -20.75 35.38
N ASP A 32 33.04 -19.95 34.47
CA ASP A 32 32.70 -19.96 33.04
C ASP A 32 33.04 -21.30 32.38
N LEU A 33 34.14 -21.95 32.81
CA LEU A 33 34.51 -23.30 32.36
C LEU A 33 33.57 -24.40 32.87
N ARG A 34 33.03 -24.26 34.09
CA ARG A 34 32.01 -25.18 34.61
C ARG A 34 30.68 -25.04 33.87
N GLU A 35 30.30 -23.81 33.54
CA GLU A 35 29.11 -23.54 32.73
C GLU A 35 29.27 -24.07 31.29
N ALA A 36 30.46 -23.93 30.72
CA ALA A 36 30.81 -24.50 29.42
C ALA A 36 30.75 -26.02 29.39
N LYS A 37 31.20 -26.71 30.46
CA LYS A 37 31.08 -28.17 30.59
C LYS A 37 29.62 -28.63 30.64
N GLN A 38 28.77 -27.93 31.38
CA GLN A 38 27.41 -28.39 31.65
C GLN A 38 26.47 -28.16 30.47
N ASN A 39 26.62 -27.04 29.76
CA ASN A 39 25.72 -26.65 28.68
C ASN A 39 26.35 -26.71 27.29
N SER A 40 27.63 -27.09 27.18
CA SER A 40 28.44 -27.01 25.95
C SER A 40 28.47 -25.59 25.34
N LEU A 41 28.20 -24.56 26.14
CA LEU A 41 28.13 -23.15 25.74
C LEU A 41 29.42 -22.45 26.16
N CYS A 42 30.26 -22.11 25.20
CA CYS A 42 31.52 -21.40 25.43
C CYS A 42 31.38 -19.92 25.10
N THR A 43 31.88 -19.05 25.98
CA THR A 43 32.07 -17.62 25.68
C THR A 43 33.37 -17.45 24.88
N VAL A 44 33.52 -16.36 24.12
CA VAL A 44 34.76 -16.04 23.38
C VAL A 44 36.01 -16.04 24.30
N ARG A 45 35.84 -15.65 25.57
CA ARG A 45 36.91 -15.68 26.58
C ARG A 45 37.36 -17.11 26.91
N THR A 46 36.45 -18.04 27.11
CA THR A 46 36.80 -19.43 27.43
C THR A 46 37.46 -20.13 26.24
N LEU A 47 36.99 -19.87 25.01
CA LEU A 47 37.64 -20.36 23.79
C LEU A 47 39.08 -19.84 23.64
N ARG A 48 39.33 -18.59 24.02
CA ARG A 48 40.69 -18.00 24.01
C ARG A 48 41.60 -18.68 25.04
N LEU A 49 41.12 -18.90 26.26
CA LEU A 49 41.88 -19.60 27.30
C LEU A 49 42.23 -21.04 26.89
N LEU A 50 41.29 -21.76 26.29
CA LEU A 50 41.52 -23.11 25.75
C LEU A 50 42.59 -23.11 24.66
N LYS A 51 42.59 -22.09 23.77
CA LYS A 51 43.62 -21.93 22.75
C LYS A 51 45.00 -21.68 23.36
N ASP A 52 45.07 -20.78 24.32
CA ASP A 52 46.34 -20.36 24.93
C ASP A 52 46.98 -21.53 25.72
N TYR A 53 46.18 -22.43 26.29
CA TYR A 53 46.66 -23.60 27.04
C TYR A 53 47.06 -24.80 26.16
N TYR A 54 46.25 -25.12 25.13
CA TYR A 54 46.47 -26.33 24.32
C TYR A 54 47.15 -26.07 22.97
N GLY A 55 47.37 -24.80 22.61
CA GLY A 55 48.03 -24.40 21.37
C GLY A 55 47.38 -25.02 20.13
N ASP A 56 48.20 -25.64 19.27
CA ASP A 56 47.77 -26.29 18.02
C ASP A 56 47.01 -27.60 18.22
N ARG A 57 46.83 -28.09 19.46
CA ARG A 57 46.03 -29.31 19.71
C ARG A 57 44.52 -29.08 19.55
N ILE A 58 44.09 -27.83 19.42
CA ILE A 58 42.68 -27.45 19.24
C ILE A 58 42.52 -26.59 17.98
N CYS A 59 41.77 -27.08 17.00
CA CYS A 59 41.36 -26.31 15.83
C CYS A 59 40.05 -25.56 16.10
N LEU A 60 40.15 -24.29 16.55
CA LEU A 60 38.97 -23.45 16.79
C LEU A 60 38.06 -23.29 15.57
N TYR A 61 38.64 -23.29 14.37
CA TYR A 61 37.88 -23.23 13.12
C TYR A 61 36.85 -24.37 13.06
N GLN A 62 37.25 -25.59 13.41
CA GLN A 62 36.37 -26.76 13.35
C GLN A 62 35.28 -26.69 14.43
N TRP A 63 35.58 -26.15 15.60
CA TRP A 63 34.59 -25.94 16.67
C TRP A 63 33.59 -24.84 16.36
N LEU A 64 34.01 -23.80 15.63
CA LEU A 64 33.13 -22.70 15.21
C LEU A 64 32.26 -23.11 14.01
N CYS A 65 32.80 -23.91 13.08
CA CYS A 65 32.06 -24.41 11.93
C CYS A 65 31.05 -25.52 12.30
N ASN A 66 31.39 -26.39 13.25
CA ASN A 66 30.49 -27.43 13.74
C ASN A 66 29.59 -26.95 14.89
N GLY A 67 29.84 -25.73 15.38
CA GLY A 67 29.12 -25.14 16.50
C GLY A 67 27.97 -24.25 16.07
N GLU A 68 26.99 -24.08 16.94
CA GLU A 68 25.86 -23.17 16.72
C GLU A 68 26.13 -21.83 17.41
N LEU A 69 26.17 -20.75 16.62
CA LEU A 69 26.39 -19.40 17.12
C LEU A 69 25.07 -18.81 17.63
N ILE A 70 24.94 -18.63 18.94
CA ILE A 70 23.75 -18.02 19.53
C ILE A 70 23.95 -16.51 19.59
N LEU A 71 23.34 -15.78 18.65
CA LEU A 71 23.32 -14.32 18.70
C LEU A 71 22.34 -13.87 19.79
N PRO A 72 22.74 -12.91 20.64
CA PRO A 72 21.83 -12.34 21.62
C PRO A 72 20.75 -11.54 20.88
N SER A 73 19.50 -12.00 20.97
CA SER A 73 18.36 -11.32 20.35
C SER A 73 18.18 -9.94 21.01
N PRO A 74 18.08 -8.85 20.23
CA PRO A 74 17.92 -7.53 20.78
C PRO A 74 16.64 -7.46 21.64
N PRO A 75 16.66 -6.72 22.77
CA PRO A 75 15.48 -6.57 23.60
C PRO A 75 14.38 -5.92 22.76
N LYS A 76 13.22 -6.59 22.66
CA LYS A 76 12.05 -6.03 22.00
C LYS A 76 11.60 -4.81 22.81
N PRO A 77 11.51 -3.60 22.21
CA PRO A 77 11.05 -2.44 22.94
C PRO A 77 9.62 -2.66 23.42
N GLU A 78 9.33 -2.25 24.66
CA GLU A 78 7.98 -2.33 25.22
C GLU A 78 7.03 -1.46 24.41
N ARG A 79 5.87 -2.02 24.05
CA ARG A 79 4.88 -1.33 23.22
C ARG A 79 4.15 -0.29 24.06
N ASN A 80 4.29 0.98 23.67
CA ASN A 80 3.56 2.08 24.27
C ASN A 80 2.03 1.86 24.13
N PRO A 81 1.25 1.87 25.23
CA PRO A 81 -0.20 1.64 25.21
C PRO A 81 -0.96 2.67 24.36
N GLU A 82 -0.45 3.90 24.26
CA GLU A 82 -1.03 4.96 23.42
C GLU A 82 -0.96 4.60 21.93
N LEU A 83 0.14 3.98 21.49
CA LEU A 83 0.30 3.57 20.10
C LEU A 83 -0.63 2.41 19.74
N LEU A 84 -0.91 1.51 20.68
CA LEU A 84 -1.86 0.41 20.48
C LEU A 84 -3.29 0.93 20.31
N ALA A 85 -3.71 1.86 21.18
CA ALA A 85 -5.03 2.49 21.08
C ALA A 85 -5.20 3.24 19.75
N ARG A 86 -4.15 3.93 19.27
CA ARG A 86 -4.17 4.59 17.95
C ARG A 86 -4.26 3.59 16.80
N LEU A 87 -3.55 2.47 16.88
CA LEU A 87 -3.60 1.43 15.86
C LEU A 87 -4.98 0.77 15.79
N GLU A 88 -5.61 0.50 16.93
CA GLU A 88 -6.97 -0.04 16.99
C GLU A 88 -7.98 0.94 16.36
N LYS A 89 -7.88 2.23 16.68
CA LYS A 89 -8.69 3.28 16.05
C LYS A 89 -8.53 3.30 14.53
N LEU A 90 -7.29 3.31 14.03
CA LEU A 90 -7.02 3.32 12.59
C LEU A 90 -7.54 2.06 11.89
N ARG A 91 -7.42 0.89 12.52
CA ARG A 91 -7.93 -0.37 11.99
C ARG A 91 -9.46 -0.34 11.89
N ASN A 92 -10.13 0.20 12.90
CA ASN A 92 -11.58 0.37 12.90
C ASN A 92 -12.04 1.35 11.82
N GLU A 93 -11.32 2.46 11.61
CA GLU A 93 -11.60 3.42 10.54
C GLU A 93 -11.45 2.81 9.14
N GLN A 94 -10.41 1.99 8.91
CA GLN A 94 -10.22 1.28 7.65
C GLN A 94 -11.33 0.26 7.40
N ALA A 95 -11.65 -0.57 8.40
CA ALA A 95 -12.73 -1.55 8.31
C ALA A 95 -14.08 -0.89 8.01
N ASN A 96 -14.36 0.27 8.62
CA ASN A 96 -15.59 1.01 8.34
C ASN A 96 -15.63 1.55 6.90
N LYS A 97 -14.50 2.07 6.38
CA LYS A 97 -14.42 2.52 4.98
C LYS A 97 -14.65 1.37 3.99
N GLU A 98 -14.04 0.22 4.24
CA GLU A 98 -14.24 -0.98 3.44
C GLU A 98 -15.70 -1.44 3.49
N TYR A 99 -16.31 -1.46 4.68
CA TYR A 99 -17.72 -1.81 4.84
C TYR A 99 -18.65 -0.86 4.06
N MET A 100 -18.42 0.45 4.13
CA MET A 100 -19.19 1.43 3.36
C MET A 100 -19.00 1.26 1.85
N GLN A 101 -17.80 0.88 1.41
CA GLN A 101 -17.54 0.60 -0.01
C GLN A 101 -18.29 -0.66 -0.49
N MET A 102 -18.31 -1.73 0.32
CA MET A 102 -19.02 -2.96 0.01
C MET A 102 -20.55 -2.76 -0.05
N THR A 103 -21.10 -1.97 0.88
CA THR A 103 -22.55 -1.75 0.99
C THR A 103 -23.09 -0.62 0.12
N ARG A 104 -22.21 0.13 -0.57
CA ARG A 104 -22.56 1.30 -1.41
C ARG A 104 -23.63 1.04 -2.47
N ASN A 105 -23.72 -0.18 -2.99
CA ASN A 105 -24.65 -0.55 -4.07
C ASN A 105 -25.95 -1.16 -3.57
N VAL A 106 -25.97 -1.65 -2.32
CA VAL A 106 -27.15 -2.28 -1.72
C VAL A 106 -28.07 -1.20 -1.15
N ASP A 107 -27.49 -0.08 -0.72
CA ASP A 107 -28.22 0.98 -0.05
C ASP A 107 -28.33 2.25 -0.90
N ALA A 108 -29.09 2.15 -2.00
CA ALA A 108 -29.47 3.32 -2.79
C ALA A 108 -30.47 4.23 -2.04
N GLY A 109 -31.12 3.73 -0.97
CA GLY A 109 -32.15 4.43 -0.20
C GLY A 109 -31.61 5.36 0.89
N TYR A 110 -30.57 4.96 1.65
CA TYR A 110 -30.03 5.77 2.75
C TYR A 110 -29.29 7.03 2.29
N LEU A 111 -28.78 7.05 1.05
CA LEU A 111 -28.14 8.22 0.45
C LEU A 111 -29.12 9.38 0.18
N SER A 112 -30.42 9.11 0.10
CA SER A 112 -31.43 10.14 -0.13
C SER A 112 -31.97 10.78 1.16
N SER A 113 -31.77 10.17 2.33
CA SER A 113 -32.42 10.62 3.58
C SER A 113 -31.49 11.30 4.59
N ASN A 114 -30.19 11.00 4.57
CA ASN A 114 -29.24 11.57 5.53
C ASN A 114 -28.30 12.54 4.82
N GLY A 115 -28.68 13.82 4.82
CA GLY A 115 -27.92 14.98 4.35
C GLY A 115 -26.64 15.24 5.14
N THR A 116 -25.74 14.26 5.18
CA THR A 116 -24.36 14.44 5.62
C THR A 116 -23.50 14.69 4.40
N PHE A 117 -23.29 15.98 4.17
CA PHE A 117 -22.26 16.59 3.33
C PHE A 117 -20.90 15.94 3.66
N THR A 118 -20.62 14.82 3.01
CA THR A 118 -19.37 14.06 3.11
C THR A 118 -18.61 14.29 1.83
N LEU A 119 -17.28 14.34 1.87
CA LEU A 119 -16.41 14.65 0.73
C LEU A 119 -16.68 13.83 -0.56
N GLY A 120 -17.41 12.71 -0.46
CA GLY A 120 -17.92 11.94 -1.59
C GLY A 120 -19.18 12.51 -2.29
N SER A 121 -19.96 13.37 -1.64
CA SER A 121 -21.06 14.14 -2.26
C SER A 121 -20.51 15.11 -3.28
N PHE A 122 -19.42 15.82 -2.96
CA PHE A 122 -18.70 16.67 -3.92
C PHE A 122 -18.29 15.88 -5.17
N GLY A 123 -17.63 14.73 -5.02
CA GLY A 123 -17.23 13.91 -6.18
C GLY A 123 -18.43 13.44 -7.03
N ARG A 124 -19.56 13.13 -6.40
CA ARG A 124 -20.81 12.79 -7.10
C ARG A 124 -21.47 14.00 -7.75
N GLU A 125 -21.47 15.17 -7.11
CA GLU A 125 -21.96 16.44 -7.64
C GLU A 125 -21.12 16.89 -8.84
N TYR A 126 -19.78 16.79 -8.75
CA TYR A 126 -18.88 17.03 -9.87
C TYR A 126 -19.10 16.05 -11.02
N ALA A 127 -19.33 14.76 -10.73
CA ALA A 127 -19.66 13.77 -11.76
C ALA A 127 -21.01 14.06 -12.44
N ALA A 128 -22.01 14.50 -11.68
CA ALA A 128 -23.31 14.92 -12.20
C ALA A 128 -23.20 16.20 -13.06
N MET A 129 -22.44 17.20 -12.60
CA MET A 129 -22.13 18.41 -13.37
C MET A 129 -21.40 18.07 -14.67
N ASN A 130 -20.41 17.17 -14.63
CA ASN A 130 -19.68 16.77 -15.83
C ASN A 130 -20.62 16.14 -16.87
N ARG A 131 -21.58 15.32 -16.44
CA ARG A 131 -22.60 14.74 -17.33
C ARG A 131 -23.49 15.81 -17.98
N GLN A 132 -23.92 16.81 -17.22
CA GLN A 132 -24.71 17.92 -17.75
C GLN A 132 -23.90 18.79 -18.73
N LEU A 133 -22.64 19.07 -18.40
CA LEU A 133 -21.74 19.85 -19.25
C LEU A 133 -21.49 19.14 -20.60
N VAL A 134 -21.23 17.82 -20.56
CA VAL A 134 -21.06 17.00 -21.77
C VAL A 134 -22.33 17.03 -22.64
N MET A 135 -23.52 17.02 -22.03
CA MET A 135 -24.79 17.10 -22.77
C MET A 135 -24.99 18.46 -23.46
N VAL A 136 -24.71 19.56 -22.75
CA VAL A 136 -24.77 20.92 -23.33
C VAL A 136 -23.74 21.07 -24.44
N PHE A 137 -22.53 20.58 -24.24
CA PHE A 137 -21.48 20.60 -25.25
C PHE A 137 -21.88 19.83 -26.52
N ASN A 138 -22.43 18.63 -26.36
CA ASN A 138 -22.91 17.83 -27.48
C ASN A 138 -24.00 18.57 -28.27
N THR A 139 -24.93 19.23 -27.57
CA THR A 139 -25.99 20.06 -28.19
C THR A 139 -25.42 21.23 -28.99
N VAL A 140 -24.39 21.91 -28.49
CA VAL A 140 -23.74 22.98 -29.25
C VAL A 140 -23.06 22.42 -30.50
N VAL A 141 -22.38 21.28 -30.37
CA VAL A 141 -21.71 20.61 -31.49
C VAL A 141 -22.71 20.16 -32.55
N THR A 142 -23.86 19.56 -32.18
CA THR A 142 -24.90 19.12 -33.12
C THR A 142 -25.54 20.30 -33.85
N VAL A 143 -25.83 21.40 -33.16
CA VAL A 143 -26.40 22.62 -33.78
C VAL A 143 -25.41 23.24 -34.77
N VAL A 144 -24.14 23.39 -34.40
CA VAL A 144 -23.09 23.94 -35.27
C VAL A 144 -22.86 23.03 -36.48
N CYS A 145 -22.78 21.71 -36.25
CA CYS A 145 -22.61 20.74 -37.33
C CYS A 145 -23.80 20.78 -38.31
N THR A 146 -25.03 20.80 -37.81
CA THR A 146 -26.24 20.90 -38.63
C THR A 146 -26.23 22.15 -39.49
N PHE A 147 -25.85 23.30 -38.91
CA PHE A 147 -25.73 24.55 -39.65
C PHE A 147 -24.75 24.42 -40.83
N PHE A 148 -23.54 23.93 -40.58
CA PHE A 148 -22.54 23.77 -41.65
C PHE A 148 -22.94 22.72 -42.68
N VAL A 149 -23.46 21.57 -42.25
CA VAL A 149 -23.91 20.50 -43.14
C VAL A 149 -25.03 20.99 -44.06
N VAL A 150 -26.00 21.75 -43.56
CA VAL A 150 -27.07 22.31 -44.40
C VAL A 150 -26.55 23.45 -45.29
N TYR A 151 -25.67 24.32 -44.76
CA TYR A 151 -25.14 25.46 -45.50
C TYR A 151 -24.27 25.03 -46.70
N PHE A 152 -23.38 24.05 -46.50
CA PHE A 152 -22.59 23.46 -47.57
C PHE A 152 -23.40 22.46 -48.39
N GLY A 153 -24.27 21.67 -47.75
CA GLY A 153 -25.13 20.71 -48.43
C GLY A 153 -26.04 21.34 -49.46
N LEU A 154 -26.59 22.53 -49.18
CA LEU A 154 -27.39 23.28 -50.16
C LEU A 154 -26.57 23.78 -51.36
N ASP A 155 -25.27 24.04 -51.20
CA ASP A 155 -24.37 24.37 -52.32
C ASP A 155 -24.25 23.21 -53.29
N TYR A 156 -24.03 22.02 -52.73
CA TYR A 156 -23.71 20.83 -53.51
C TYR A 156 -24.97 20.19 -54.11
N ALA A 157 -26.12 20.31 -53.44
CA ALA A 157 -27.35 19.64 -53.84
C ALA A 157 -28.26 20.46 -54.75
N VAL A 158 -28.26 21.80 -54.65
CA VAL A 158 -29.25 22.65 -55.34
C VAL A 158 -28.56 23.80 -56.06
N ASP A 159 -28.40 23.66 -57.38
CA ASP A 159 -27.75 24.66 -58.24
C ASP A 159 -28.53 26.00 -58.30
N SER A 160 -29.83 25.96 -57.97
CA SER A 160 -30.72 27.13 -57.81
C SER A 160 -30.52 27.90 -56.50
N ALA A 161 -29.76 27.37 -55.54
CA ALA A 161 -29.53 27.98 -54.23
C ALA A 161 -28.24 28.84 -54.18
N LYS A 162 -27.74 29.35 -55.31
CA LYS A 162 -26.51 30.19 -55.39
C LYS A 162 -26.58 31.51 -54.62
N ASN A 163 -27.77 31.91 -54.18
CA ASN A 163 -27.95 33.08 -53.32
C ASN A 163 -27.52 32.75 -51.88
N ASN A 164 -26.42 33.36 -51.42
CA ASN A 164 -25.89 33.21 -50.07
C ASN A 164 -26.95 33.45 -48.97
N ALA A 165 -27.89 34.38 -49.21
CA ALA A 165 -28.97 34.68 -48.27
C ALA A 165 -29.93 33.50 -48.03
N PHE A 166 -30.33 32.78 -49.09
CA PHE A 166 -31.25 31.64 -48.96
C PHE A 166 -30.58 30.47 -48.21
N ARG A 167 -29.30 30.22 -48.46
CA ARG A 167 -28.52 29.18 -47.79
C ARG A 167 -28.39 29.45 -46.29
N LEU A 168 -28.12 30.71 -45.92
CA LEU A 168 -28.08 31.13 -44.51
C LEU A 168 -29.45 30.97 -43.82
N LEU A 169 -30.54 31.36 -44.49
CA LEU A 169 -31.88 31.24 -43.92
C LEU A 169 -32.28 29.79 -43.69
N PHE A 170 -32.14 28.92 -44.69
CA PHE A 170 -32.48 27.50 -44.56
C PHE A 170 -31.60 26.80 -43.52
N SER A 171 -30.30 27.09 -43.51
CA SER A 171 -29.37 26.53 -42.52
C SER A 171 -29.72 26.98 -41.09
N THR A 172 -30.07 28.26 -40.90
CA THR A 172 -30.51 28.78 -39.60
C THR A 172 -31.82 28.13 -39.15
N ILE A 173 -32.81 27.99 -40.05
CA ILE A 173 -34.08 27.32 -39.73
C ILE A 173 -33.84 25.87 -39.31
N ALA A 174 -33.04 25.12 -40.07
CA ALA A 174 -32.72 23.73 -39.74
C ALA A 174 -31.98 23.63 -38.39
N ALA A 175 -31.01 24.52 -38.14
CA ALA A 175 -30.30 24.58 -36.86
C ALA A 175 -31.23 24.92 -35.68
N THR A 176 -32.19 25.82 -35.85
CA THR A 176 -33.18 26.14 -34.82
C THR A 176 -34.11 24.97 -34.51
N ALA A 177 -34.51 24.19 -35.52
CA ALA A 177 -35.33 22.99 -35.29
C ALA A 177 -34.57 21.93 -34.46
N VAL A 178 -33.29 21.68 -34.79
CA VAL A 178 -32.43 20.76 -34.02
C VAL A 178 -32.21 21.28 -32.59
N LEU A 179 -31.97 22.57 -32.41
CA LEU A 179 -31.84 23.18 -31.09
C LEU A 179 -33.10 22.97 -30.24
N MET A 180 -34.29 23.11 -30.83
CA MET A 180 -35.55 22.85 -30.13
C MET A 180 -35.70 21.38 -29.73
N CYS A 181 -35.29 20.44 -30.58
CA CYS A 181 -35.26 19.02 -30.27
C CYS A 181 -34.30 18.68 -29.13
N ASP A 182 -33.07 19.17 -29.19
CA ASP A 182 -32.04 18.90 -28.18
C ASP A 182 -32.39 19.57 -26.84
N LEU A 183 -32.91 20.80 -26.85
CA LEU A 183 -33.37 21.50 -25.65
C LEU A 183 -34.54 20.77 -24.97
N TYR A 184 -35.49 20.24 -25.75
CA TYR A 184 -36.57 19.41 -25.21
C TYR A 184 -36.02 18.13 -24.56
N PHE A 185 -35.03 17.48 -25.17
CA PHE A 185 -34.40 16.29 -24.62
C PHE A 185 -33.68 16.60 -23.30
N ILE A 186 -32.93 17.71 -23.23
CA ILE A 186 -32.29 18.18 -22.00
C ILE A 186 -33.34 18.41 -20.90
N ALA A 187 -34.40 19.17 -21.18
CA ALA A 187 -35.44 19.48 -20.21
C ALA A 187 -36.09 18.20 -19.65
N LYS A 188 -36.34 17.21 -20.50
CA LYS A 188 -36.88 15.90 -20.10
C LYS A 188 -35.91 15.09 -19.26
N THR A 189 -34.61 15.14 -19.55
CA THR A 189 -33.59 14.42 -18.76
C THR A 189 -33.32 15.01 -17.39
N ILE A 190 -33.66 16.29 -17.16
CA ILE A 190 -33.54 16.93 -15.84
C ILE A 190 -34.73 16.56 -14.93
N GLN A 191 -35.89 16.26 -15.52
CA GLN A 191 -37.12 15.93 -14.79
C GLN A 191 -37.26 14.44 -14.45
N SER A 192 -36.43 13.58 -15.06
CA SER A 192 -36.34 12.13 -14.85
C SER A 192 -35.20 11.76 -13.91
#